data_AF-A0A1W9LNV6-F1
#
_entry.id   AF-A0A1W9LNV6-F1
#
_cell.length_a   1.000
_cell.length_b   1.000
_cell.length_c   1.000
_cell.angle_alpha   90.00
_cell.angle_beta   90.00
_cell.angle_gamma   90.00
#
_symmetry.space_group_name_H-M   'P 1'
#
loop_
_entity.id
_entity.type
_entity.pdbx_description
1 polymer ?
#
loop_
_entity_poly.entity_id
_entity_poly.type
_entity_poly.pdbx_seq_one_letter_code
_entity_poly.pdbx_strand_id
1 'polypeptide(L)'
;MGCAQYAGSNVEPLLKTEGENLAEVLQYFQEERRDLLLNVKEWIEKYTQNDSRVVGIGVSNYDNKVFLNFFQHGKDGKIYPIRGPLLSDGYWIFAAFACLASCENIPSVAFFEEPEAHLHPHKLPILYDVFKSLSQ
;
A
#
# COMPACT_ATOMS: atom_id res chain seq x y z
N MET A 1 -1.15 14.76 17.31
CA MET A 1 -2.47 14.32 17.80
C MET A 1 -2.67 12.94 17.20
N GLY A 2 -2.66 11.88 18.01
CA GLY A 2 -2.73 10.51 17.50
C GLY A 2 -4.12 10.19 16.93
N CYS A 3 -4.18 9.33 15.92
CA CYS A 3 -5.44 8.76 15.44
C CYS A 3 -6.17 8.10 16.62
N ALA A 4 -7.48 8.32 16.71
CA ALA A 4 -8.32 7.67 17.71
C ALA A 4 -8.12 6.15 17.64
N GLN A 5 -7.86 5.53 18.79
CA GLN A 5 -7.78 4.09 18.92
C GLN A 5 -9.13 3.51 18.47
N TYR A 6 -9.14 2.63 17.47
CA TYR A 6 -10.37 2.00 16.99
C TYR A 6 -10.99 1.21 18.14
N ALA A 7 -12.08 1.74 18.70
CA ALA A 7 -12.70 1.23 19.92
C ALA A 7 -13.53 -0.05 19.71
N GLY A 8 -13.43 -0.69 18.53
CA GLY A 8 -14.21 -1.87 18.17
C GLY A 8 -15.70 -1.55 18.18
N SER A 9 -16.29 -1.25 17.02
CA SER A 9 -17.72 -0.94 16.92
C SER A 9 -18.67 -2.11 17.22
N ASN A 10 -18.20 -3.19 17.89
CA ASN A 10 -18.85 -4.50 18.01
C ASN A 10 -19.25 -5.12 16.66
N VAL A 11 -18.70 -4.59 15.56
CA VAL A 11 -18.85 -5.11 14.21
C VAL A 11 -17.46 -5.56 13.81
N GLU A 12 -17.29 -6.86 13.58
CA GLU A 12 -16.04 -7.35 13.00
C GLU A 12 -15.77 -6.61 11.69
N PRO A 13 -14.54 -6.11 11.45
CA PRO A 13 -14.20 -5.52 10.17
C PRO A 13 -14.44 -6.58 9.08
N LEU A 14 -15.38 -6.31 8.19
CA LEU A 14 -15.72 -7.22 7.10
C LEU A 14 -14.55 -7.22 6.11
N LEU A 15 -13.68 -8.22 6.20
CA LEU A 15 -12.59 -8.40 5.25
C LEU A 15 -13.16 -8.78 3.89
N LYS A 16 -13.01 -7.89 2.91
CA LYS A 16 -13.33 -8.14 1.49
C LYS A 16 -12.16 -8.84 0.79
N THR A 17 -12.46 -9.65 -0.23
CA THR A 17 -11.50 -10.60 -0.84
C THR A 17 -10.86 -10.11 -2.14
N GLU A 18 -11.34 -9.02 -2.74
CA GLU A 18 -10.92 -8.57 -4.08
C GLU A 18 -10.10 -7.26 -4.03
N GLY A 19 -9.50 -6.96 -2.87
CA GLY A 19 -8.62 -5.80 -2.66
C GLY A 19 -9.34 -4.52 -2.22
N GLU A 20 -10.65 -4.57 -1.97
CA GLU A 20 -11.42 -3.41 -1.56
C GLU A 20 -10.99 -2.84 -0.21
N ASN A 21 -10.51 -3.68 0.72
CA ASN A 21 -9.97 -3.20 2.00
C ASN A 21 -8.79 -2.26 1.77
N LEU A 22 -7.90 -2.61 0.83
CA LEU A 22 -6.75 -1.78 0.47
C LEU A 22 -7.19 -0.48 -0.20
N ALA A 23 -8.21 -0.55 -1.07
CA ALA A 23 -8.78 0.62 -1.70
C ALA A 23 -9.40 1.59 -0.68
N GLU A 24 -10.13 1.09 0.32
CA GLU A 24 -10.72 1.90 1.40
C GLU A 24 -9.65 2.57 2.27
N VAL A 25 -8.58 1.86 2.63
CA VAL A 25 -7.45 2.45 3.38
C VAL A 25 -6.80 3.58 2.59
N LEU A 26 -6.59 3.39 1.29
CA LEU A 26 -5.96 4.40 0.44
C LEU A 26 -6.89 5.58 0.14
N GLN A 27 -8.19 5.35 0.09
CA GLN A 27 -9.20 6.41 0.07
C GLN A 27 -9.11 7.25 1.35
N TYR A 28 -9.10 6.60 2.52
CA TYR A 28 -8.96 7.29 3.81
C TYR A 28 -7.66 8.11 3.86
N PHE A 29 -6.53 7.56 3.41
CA PHE A 29 -5.28 8.32 3.31
C PHE A 29 -5.40 9.49 2.34
N GLN A 30 -6.10 9.36 1.22
CA GLN A 30 -6.29 10.47 0.29
C GLN A 30 -7.14 11.60 0.87
N GLU A 31 -8.25 11.26 1.53
CA GLU A 31 -9.26 12.21 1.99
C GLU A 31 -8.86 12.86 3.32
N GLU A 32 -8.34 12.06 4.26
CA GLU A 32 -8.15 12.48 5.66
C GLU A 32 -6.68 12.53 6.08
N ARG A 33 -5.80 11.72 5.49
CA ARG A 33 -4.41 11.50 5.95
C ARG A 33 -3.37 11.49 4.82
N ARG A 34 -3.34 12.58 4.05
CA ARG A 34 -2.49 12.70 2.85
C ARG A 34 -0.99 12.54 3.12
N ASP A 35 -0.56 12.88 4.33
CA ASP A 35 0.79 12.66 4.82
C ASP A 35 1.17 11.17 4.81
N LEU A 36 0.27 10.29 5.27
CA LEU A 36 0.52 8.84 5.25
C LEU A 36 0.53 8.28 3.82
N LEU A 37 -0.29 8.84 2.91
CA LEU A 37 -0.27 8.46 1.50
C LEU A 37 1.09 8.73 0.85
N LEU A 38 1.77 9.82 1.23
CA LEU A 38 3.11 10.12 0.74
C LEU A 38 4.14 9.09 1.23
N ASN A 39 4.06 8.67 2.49
CA ASN A 39 4.93 7.61 3.03
C ASN A 39 4.73 6.28 2.30
N VAL A 40 3.48 5.90 2.01
CA VAL A 40 3.17 4.69 1.22
C VAL A 40 3.80 4.78 -0.16
N LYS A 41 3.68 5.95 -0.80
CA LYS A 41 4.25 6.19 -2.12
C LYS A 41 5.78 6.04 -2.10
N GLU A 42 6.46 6.58 -1.09
CA GLU A 42 7.92 6.44 -0.95
C GLU A 42 8.36 4.98 -0.81
N TRP A 43 7.63 4.18 -0.02
CA TRP A 43 7.91 2.74 0.09
C TRP A 43 7.76 2.01 -1.23
N ILE A 44 6.71 2.34 -1.97
CA ILE A 44 6.42 1.70 -3.25
C ILE A 44 7.41 2.13 -4.34
N GLU A 45 7.84 3.39 -4.35
CA GLU A 45 8.92 3.84 -5.24
C GLU A 45 10.25 3.15 -4.95
N LYS A 46 10.59 2.95 -3.67
CA LYS A 46 11.75 2.15 -3.28
C LYS A 46 11.60 0.69 -3.72
N TYR A 47 10.40 0.11 -3.59
CA TYR A 47 10.14 -1.25 -4.03
C TYR A 47 10.29 -1.40 -5.53
N THR A 48 9.78 -0.44 -6.31
CA THR A 48 9.86 -0.48 -7.77
C THR A 48 11.19 0.05 -8.31
N GLN A 49 12.12 0.46 -7.46
CA GLN A 49 13.44 0.90 -7.89
C GLN A 49 14.09 -0.21 -8.76
N ASN A 50 14.47 0.16 -9.98
CA ASN A 50 14.96 -0.71 -11.07
C ASN A 50 13.92 -1.56 -11.84
N ASP A 51 12.63 -1.44 -11.52
CA ASP A 51 11.53 -1.96 -12.34
C ASP A 51 10.99 -0.85 -13.26
N SER A 52 11.19 -1.01 -14.57
CA SER A 52 10.78 -0.02 -15.57
C SER A 52 9.26 0.11 -15.74
N ARG A 53 8.48 -0.74 -15.07
CA ARG A 53 7.02 -0.84 -15.29
C ARG A 53 6.18 0.04 -14.36
N VAL A 54 6.66 0.42 -13.17
CA VAL A 54 5.85 1.13 -12.16
C VAL A 54 6.66 2.22 -11.42
N VAL A 55 6.12 3.43 -11.33
CA VAL A 55 6.81 4.66 -10.91
C VAL A 55 6.03 5.45 -9.85
N GLY A 56 4.80 5.07 -9.55
CA GLY A 56 4.06 5.71 -8.46
C GLY A 56 2.64 5.23 -8.36
N ILE A 57 2.02 5.58 -7.24
CA ILE A 57 0.59 5.40 -6.98
C ILE A 57 -0.07 6.75 -7.11
N GLY A 58 -1.17 6.80 -7.84
CA GLY A 58 -2.14 7.89 -7.75
C GLY A 58 -3.50 7.30 -7.44
N VAL A 59 -4.28 7.98 -6.63
CA VAL A 59 -5.62 7.54 -6.28
C VAL A 59 -6.62 8.34 -7.11
N SER A 60 -7.44 7.67 -7.92
CA SER A 60 -8.53 8.33 -8.67
C SER A 60 -9.88 7.80 -8.23
N ASN A 61 -10.85 8.69 -8.09
CA ASN A 61 -12.24 8.33 -7.90
C ASN A 61 -12.95 8.30 -9.26
N TYR A 62 -13.59 7.17 -9.58
CA TYR A 62 -14.44 7.02 -10.77
C TYR A 62 -15.71 6.26 -10.37
N ASP A 63 -16.88 6.84 -10.61
CA ASP A 63 -18.19 6.27 -10.25
C ASP A 63 -18.30 5.76 -8.80
N ASN A 64 -17.86 6.57 -7.82
CA ASN A 64 -17.80 6.22 -6.39
C ASN A 64 -16.91 5.01 -6.07
N LYS A 65 -16.02 4.62 -6.99
CA LYS A 65 -15.00 3.60 -6.76
C LYS A 65 -13.63 4.25 -6.76
N VAL A 66 -12.82 3.84 -5.80
CA VAL A 66 -11.44 4.32 -5.65
C VAL A 66 -10.50 3.35 -6.35
N PHE A 67 -9.69 3.90 -7.25
CA PHE A 67 -8.70 3.15 -8.03
C PHE A 67 -7.30 3.53 -7.61
N LEU A 68 -6.47 2.52 -7.41
CA LEU A 68 -5.03 2.67 -7.40
C LEU A 68 -4.53 2.66 -8.83
N ASN A 69 -4.07 3.82 -9.25
CA ASN A 69 -3.42 3.99 -10.52
C ASN A 69 -1.93 3.83 -10.32
N PHE A 70 -1.37 2.86 -11.01
CA PHE A 70 0.07 2.69 -11.08
C PHE A 70 0.56 3.32 -12.37
N PHE A 71 1.66 4.06 -12.33
CA PHE A 71 2.17 4.80 -13.50
C PHE A 71 3.44 4.17 -14.04
N GLN A 72 3.60 4.06 -15.36
CA GLN A 72 4.80 3.46 -15.99
C GLN A 72 5.88 4.50 -16.33
N HIS A 73 7.16 4.12 -16.25
CA HIS A 73 8.30 4.99 -16.58
C HIS A 73 8.36 5.28 -18.10
N GLY A 74 8.59 6.54 -18.47
CA GLY A 74 9.01 6.90 -19.85
C GLY A 74 7.91 7.07 -20.90
N LYS A 75 6.63 7.23 -20.54
CA LYS A 75 5.57 7.67 -21.47
C LYS A 75 5.16 9.13 -21.19
N ASP A 76 5.92 10.07 -21.76
CA ASP A 76 5.57 11.48 -22.03
C ASP A 76 4.60 12.19 -21.08
N GLY A 77 4.88 12.16 -19.77
CA GLY A 77 4.14 12.95 -18.78
C GLY A 77 2.65 12.63 -18.65
N LYS A 78 2.17 11.54 -19.28
CA LYS A 78 0.80 11.07 -19.14
C LYS A 78 0.82 9.83 -18.24
N ILE A 79 0.45 10.12 -17.02
CA ILE A 79 0.13 9.21 -15.93
C ILE A 79 -1.09 8.36 -16.37
N TYR A 80 -0.87 7.13 -16.83
CA TYR A 80 -1.93 6.20 -17.27
C TYR A 80 -2.30 5.21 -16.16
N PRO A 81 -3.58 4.89 -15.95
CA PRO A 81 -3.98 3.83 -15.02
C PRO A 81 -3.50 2.47 -15.53
N ILE A 82 -2.56 1.84 -14.84
CA ILE A 82 -2.31 0.41 -14.99
C ILE A 82 -3.55 -0.34 -14.51
N ARG A 83 -4.21 -1.07 -15.41
CA ARG A 83 -5.31 -1.98 -15.04
C ARG A 83 -4.74 -3.11 -14.17
N GLY A 84 -5.47 -3.50 -13.13
CA GLY A 84 -5.08 -4.53 -12.14
C GLY A 84 -4.37 -5.81 -12.64
N PRO A 85 -4.60 -6.33 -13.87
CA PRO A 85 -3.90 -7.53 -14.39
C PRO A 85 -2.38 -7.40 -14.63
N LEU A 86 -1.79 -6.24 -14.40
CA LEU A 86 -0.38 -5.97 -14.71
C LEU A 86 0.54 -5.92 -13.48
N LEU A 87 -0.01 -6.04 -12.28
CA LEU A 87 0.76 -6.12 -11.04
C LEU A 87 0.83 -7.57 -10.55
N SER A 88 2.00 -7.97 -10.05
CA SER A 88 2.18 -9.29 -9.45
C SER A 88 1.59 -9.36 -8.03
N ASP A 89 1.31 -10.57 -7.56
CA ASP A 89 0.85 -10.80 -6.18
C ASP A 89 1.81 -10.21 -5.14
N GLY A 90 3.13 -10.37 -5.36
CA GLY A 90 4.15 -9.78 -4.49
C GLY A 90 4.06 -8.24 -4.39
N TYR A 91 3.59 -7.57 -5.45
CA TYR A 91 3.36 -6.13 -5.40
C TYR A 91 2.20 -5.78 -4.45
N TRP A 92 1.09 -6.52 -4.53
CA TRP A 92 -0.08 -6.29 -3.67
C TRP A 92 0.24 -6.55 -2.19
N ILE A 93 0.97 -7.64 -1.92
CA ILE A 93 1.47 -7.98 -0.59
C ILE A 93 2.36 -6.85 -0.06
N PHE A 94 3.32 -6.39 -0.86
CA PHE A 94 4.18 -5.28 -0.45
C PHE A 94 3.39 -3.99 -0.20
N ALA A 95 2.41 -3.67 -1.04
CA ALA A 95 1.59 -2.47 -0.88
C ALA A 95 0.78 -2.47 0.43
N ALA A 96 0.28 -3.64 0.84
CA ALA A 96 -0.38 -3.79 2.13
C ALA A 96 0.59 -3.52 3.30
N PHE A 97 1.82 -4.06 3.25
CA PHE A 97 2.83 -3.78 4.27
C PHE A 97 3.29 -2.32 4.27
N ALA A 98 3.42 -1.69 3.10
CA ALA A 98 3.74 -0.28 2.98
C ALA A 98 2.65 0.60 3.61
N CYS A 99 1.37 0.25 3.45
CA CYS A 99 0.27 0.91 4.14
C CYS A 99 0.39 0.79 5.66
N LEU A 100 0.63 -0.43 6.15
CA LEU A 100 0.79 -0.68 7.58
C LEU A 100 1.96 0.10 8.18
N ALA A 101 3.11 0.10 7.50
CA ALA A 101 4.33 0.80 7.92
C ALA A 101 4.24 2.31 7.83
N SER A 102 3.23 2.82 7.13
CA SER A 102 2.96 4.26 7.06
C SER A 102 1.99 4.73 8.15
N CYS A 103 1.29 3.82 8.84
CA CYS A 103 0.37 4.16 9.92
C CYS A 103 1.12 4.59 11.19
N GLU A 104 0.55 5.55 11.92
CA GLU A 104 1.09 5.99 13.23
C GLU A 104 0.78 5.00 14.36
N ASN A 105 -0.35 4.30 14.25
CA ASN A 105 -0.83 3.36 15.26
C ASN A 105 -0.48 1.94 14.80
N ILE A 106 0.76 1.53 15.06
CA ILE A 106 1.21 0.18 14.78
C ILE A 106 0.80 -0.73 15.95
N PRO A 107 0.23 -1.92 15.68
CA PRO A 107 -0.10 -2.86 16.75
C PRO A 107 1.17 -3.26 17.52
N SER A 108 1.07 -3.34 18.85
CA SER A 108 2.20 -3.72 19.72
C SER A 108 2.71 -5.14 19.45
N VAL A 109 1.86 -6.00 18.88
CA VAL A 109 2.19 -7.34 18.42
C VAL A 109 1.42 -7.60 17.12
N ALA A 110 2.12 -8.06 16.08
CA ALA A 110 1.54 -8.53 14.84
C ALA A 110 2.21 -9.85 14.43
N PHE A 111 1.42 -10.77 13.88
CA PHE A 111 1.90 -12.03 13.33
C PHE A 111 1.68 -12.01 11.83
N PHE A 112 2.73 -12.32 11.08
CA PHE A 112 2.69 -12.42 9.63
C PHE A 112 3.12 -13.83 9.23
N GLU A 113 2.28 -14.50 8.46
CA GLU A 113 2.60 -15.80 7.88
C GLU A 113 3.21 -15.59 6.50
N GLU A 114 4.43 -16.11 6.30
CA GLU A 114 5.19 -16.04 5.04
C GLU A 114 5.15 -14.64 4.36
N PRO A 115 5.55 -13.56 5.05
CA PRO A 115 5.47 -12.21 4.50
C PRO A 115 6.32 -11.99 3.23
N GLU A 116 7.29 -12.86 2.98
CA GLU A 116 8.12 -12.91 1.77
C GLU A 116 7.45 -13.62 0.58
N ALA A 117 6.30 -14.27 0.78
CA ALA A 117 5.64 -15.03 -0.26
C ALA A 117 5.38 -14.15 -1.50
N HIS A 118 5.62 -14.73 -2.68
CA HIS A 118 5.46 -14.06 -3.98
C HIS A 118 6.40 -12.86 -4.24
N LEU A 119 7.27 -12.49 -3.30
CA LEU A 119 8.28 -11.45 -3.49
C LEU A 119 9.54 -12.04 -4.14
N HIS A 120 10.12 -11.28 -5.07
CA HIS A 120 11.42 -11.68 -5.62
C HIS A 120 12.50 -11.54 -4.52
N PRO A 121 13.45 -12.49 -4.37
CA PRO A 121 14.53 -12.42 -3.38
C PRO A 121 15.29 -11.08 -3.27
N HIS A 122 15.45 -10.34 -4.37
CA HIS A 122 16.15 -9.05 -4.34
C HIS A 122 15.33 -7.93 -3.65
N LYS A 123 14.05 -8.17 -3.36
CA LYS A 123 13.15 -7.27 -2.64
C LYS A 123 13.07 -7.60 -1.14
N LEU A 124 13.70 -8.67 -0.67
CA LEU A 124 13.73 -9.00 0.77
C LEU A 124 14.37 -7.90 1.63
N PRO A 125 15.45 -7.20 1.18
CA PRO A 125 16.01 -6.10 1.97
C PRO A 125 15.00 -4.97 2.22
N ILE A 126 14.17 -4.62 1.23
CA ILE A 126 13.17 -3.57 1.42
C ILE A 126 12.01 -4.06 2.30
N LEU A 127 11.61 -5.34 2.20
CA LEU A 127 10.64 -5.92 3.14
C LEU A 127 11.14 -5.83 4.59
N TYR A 128 12.43 -6.13 4.82
CA TYR A 128 13.06 -5.97 6.13
C TYR A 128 13.01 -4.52 6.63
N ASP A 129 13.30 -3.54 5.77
CA ASP A 129 13.24 -2.13 6.14
C ASP A 129 11.82 -1.70 6.54
N VAL A 130 10.80 -2.22 5.86
CA VAL A 130 9.38 -2.01 6.20
C VAL A 130 9.06 -2.58 7.59
N PHE A 131 9.49 -3.80 7.91
CA PHE A 131 9.27 -4.38 9.23
C PHE A 131 10.07 -3.68 10.34
N LYS A 132 11.26 -3.18 10.00
CA LYS A 132 12.04 -2.38 10.92
C LYS A 132 11.33 -1.08 11.28
N SER A 133 10.66 -0.41 10.34
CA SER A 133 9.89 0.80 10.66
C SER A 133 8.62 0.50 11.47
N LEU A 134 8.06 -0.71 11.37
CA LEU A 134 6.96 -1.15 12.24
C LEU A 134 7.38 -1.41 13.69
N SER A 135 8.68 -1.58 13.95
CA SER A 135 9.20 -1.97 15.27
C SER A 135 9.74 -0.78 16.08
N GLN A 136 9.58 0.44 15.59
CA GLN A 136 10.06 1.69 16.20
C GLN A 136 8.92 2.43 16.89
#